data_AF-A0A4Y2JU47-F1
#
_entry.id   AF-A0A4Y2JU47-F1
#
_cell.length_a   1.000
_cell.length_b   1.000
_cell.length_c   1.000
_cell.angle_alpha   90.00
_cell.angle_beta   90.00
_cell.angle_gamma   90.00
#
_symmetry.space_group_name_H-M   'P 1'
#
loop_
_entity.id
_entity.type
_entity.pdbx_description
1 polymer ?
#
loop_
_entity_poly.entity_id
_entity_poly.type
_entity_poly.pdbx_seq_one_letter_code
_entity_poly.pdbx_strand_id
1 'polypeptide(L)'
;MYRLVQEHPTTSVKMVFLEDKTLDMRRYNAPTLCTEVAAIFVDSESKIRTKDDIDKFVGAELLDPCTDLRLFQIVTKFMVHGPCGTIIINSPCMRDGQCCKGFPKQFKDDTEENVNGYPIYRRRVTEPVQVGKYAIDNRWVVPYNPWLLKKFNAHINVEVCASVKSVKYLYKYVYKVHDAASVKIHSCP
;
A
#
# COMPACT_ATOMS: atom_id res chain seq x y z
N MET A 1 -12.21 26.47 -18.78
CA MET A 1 -11.31 27.65 -18.74
C MET A 1 -11.49 28.29 -17.37
N TYR A 2 -10.55 28.07 -16.46
CA TYR A 2 -10.60 28.61 -15.09
C TYR A 2 -9.27 29.29 -14.79
N ARG A 3 -9.39 30.41 -14.12
CA ARG A 3 -8.50 31.56 -14.12
C ARG A 3 -7.59 31.51 -12.88
N LEU A 4 -6.31 31.78 -13.08
CA LEU A 4 -5.38 32.11 -11.99
C LEU A 4 -5.85 33.42 -11.35
N VAL A 5 -6.12 33.38 -10.05
CA VAL A 5 -6.21 34.59 -9.20
C VAL A 5 -4.96 34.60 -8.33
N GLN A 6 -4.32 35.75 -8.36
CA GLN A 6 -2.96 36.10 -7.97
C GLN A 6 -2.59 35.75 -6.52
N GLU A 7 -1.28 35.56 -6.33
CA GLU A 7 -0.59 35.24 -5.08
C GLU A 7 -0.51 36.44 -4.13
N HIS A 8 -0.71 36.19 -2.83
CA HIS A 8 -0.20 37.06 -1.76
C HIS A 8 0.94 36.35 -1.01
N PRO A 9 1.95 37.12 -0.57
CA PRO A 9 3.18 36.59 -0.01
C PRO A 9 2.94 36.21 1.44
N THR A 10 2.61 34.94 1.66
CA THR A 10 3.06 34.07 2.75
C THR A 10 2.14 32.84 2.74
N THR A 11 2.69 31.73 2.26
CA THR A 11 2.21 30.38 2.54
C THR A 11 0.77 30.09 2.10
N SER A 12 0.59 29.75 0.81
CA SER A 12 -0.64 29.11 0.33
C SER A 12 -0.30 27.73 -0.24
N VAL A 13 -0.67 26.68 0.49
CA VAL A 13 -0.58 25.27 0.09
C VAL A 13 -1.57 25.00 -1.04
N LYS A 14 -1.14 24.28 -2.09
CA LYS A 14 -2.04 23.64 -3.07
C LYS A 14 -1.62 22.19 -3.27
N MET A 15 -2.47 21.26 -2.87
CA MET A 15 -2.41 19.86 -3.28
C MET A 15 -3.56 19.66 -4.26
N VAL A 16 -3.24 19.41 -5.54
CA VAL A 16 -4.24 19.27 -6.61
C VAL A 16 -4.41 17.78 -6.90
N PHE A 17 -5.57 17.23 -6.58
CA PHE A 17 -6.00 15.94 -7.11
C PHE A 17 -6.90 16.20 -8.31
N LEU A 18 -6.49 15.76 -9.49
CA LEU A 18 -7.32 15.80 -10.70
C LEU A 18 -8.28 14.61 -10.65
N GLU A 19 -9.53 14.87 -10.27
CA GLU A 19 -10.61 13.91 -10.32
C GLU A 19 -11.28 14.01 -11.71
N ASP A 20 -10.78 13.25 -12.69
CA ASP A 20 -11.50 13.09 -13.96
C ASP A 20 -12.63 12.08 -13.77
N LYS A 21 -13.85 12.60 -13.65
CA LYS A 21 -15.09 11.82 -13.45
C LYS A 21 -15.49 10.97 -14.66
N THR A 22 -14.72 10.99 -15.75
CA THR A 22 -14.97 10.18 -16.95
C THR A 22 -14.10 8.93 -17.06
N LEU A 23 -13.11 8.74 -16.17
CA LEU A 23 -12.25 7.56 -16.21
C LEU A 23 -12.83 6.38 -15.42
N ASP A 24 -13.32 5.38 -16.15
CA ASP A 24 -13.73 4.08 -15.63
C ASP A 24 -12.54 3.35 -14.98
N MET A 25 -12.49 3.34 -13.64
CA MET A 25 -11.42 2.74 -12.82
C MET A 25 -11.45 1.20 -12.75
N ARG A 26 -12.19 0.52 -13.64
CA ARG A 26 -12.24 -0.95 -13.70
C ARG A 26 -11.08 -1.56 -14.48
N ARG A 27 -9.81 -1.32 -14.14
CA ARG A 27 -8.69 -2.04 -14.80
C ARG A 27 -7.59 -2.45 -13.84
N TYR A 28 -7.66 -3.71 -13.41
CA TYR A 28 -6.59 -4.43 -12.72
C TYR A 28 -5.29 -4.43 -13.56
N ASN A 29 -4.17 -4.08 -12.92
CA ASN A 29 -2.79 -4.28 -13.41
C ASN A 29 -2.35 -3.57 -14.71
N ALA A 30 -3.00 -2.49 -15.15
CA ALA A 30 -2.38 -1.57 -16.12
C ALA A 30 -1.47 -0.57 -15.37
N PRO A 31 -0.35 -0.09 -15.97
CA PRO A 31 0.44 0.98 -15.37
C PRO A 31 -0.49 2.19 -15.21
N THR A 32 -0.73 2.63 -13.97
CA THR A 32 -1.31 3.95 -13.80
C THR A 32 -0.31 4.92 -14.39
N LEU A 33 -0.76 5.77 -15.33
CA LEU A 33 0.05 6.84 -15.91
C LEU A 33 0.66 7.77 -14.84
N CYS A 34 0.19 7.67 -13.58
CA CYS A 34 0.77 8.28 -12.39
C CYS A 34 0.82 7.24 -11.24
N THR A 35 1.91 6.48 -11.11
CA THR A 35 2.20 5.81 -9.83
C THR A 35 2.87 6.84 -8.93
N GLU A 36 2.14 7.36 -7.95
CA GLU A 36 2.69 8.31 -6.98
C GLU A 36 3.39 7.54 -5.85
N VAL A 37 4.60 7.98 -5.49
CA VAL A 37 5.37 7.40 -4.39
C VAL A 37 5.60 8.48 -3.35
N ALA A 38 5.07 8.27 -2.15
CA ALA A 38 5.29 9.13 -1.00
C ALA A 38 6.24 8.44 -0.01
N ALA A 39 7.17 9.21 0.55
CA ALA A 39 8.03 8.78 1.65
C ALA A 39 7.55 9.48 2.93
N ILE A 40 7.16 8.70 3.94
CA ILE A 40 6.72 9.23 5.23
C ILE A 40 7.88 9.10 6.20
N PHE A 41 8.42 10.24 6.63
CA PHE A 41 9.42 10.29 7.70
C PHE A 41 8.70 10.51 9.02
N VAL A 42 8.94 9.60 9.96
CA VAL A 42 8.35 9.64 11.29
C VAL A 42 9.35 10.27 12.25
N ASP A 43 8.86 11.09 13.18
CA ASP A 43 9.68 11.78 14.18
C ASP A 43 10.46 10.79 15.09
N SER A 44 11.52 11.26 15.75
CA SER A 44 12.40 10.41 16.58
C SER A 44 11.68 9.65 17.67
N GLU A 45 10.64 10.26 18.25
CA GLU A 45 9.85 9.68 19.33
C GLU A 45 8.84 8.63 18.82
N SER A 46 8.48 8.69 17.54
CA SER A 46 7.50 7.80 16.91
C SER A 46 8.14 6.76 15.98
N LYS A 47 9.46 6.54 16.10
CA LYS A 47 10.17 5.56 15.28
C LYS A 47 9.60 4.15 15.47
N ILE A 48 9.28 3.51 14.35
CA ILE A 48 8.92 2.09 14.30
C ILE A 48 10.19 1.29 14.57
N ARG A 49 10.31 0.69 15.76
CA ARG A 49 11.52 -0.03 16.18
C ARG A 49 11.30 -1.53 16.35
N THR A 50 10.07 -1.94 16.58
CA THR A 50 9.73 -3.33 16.92
C THR A 50 8.70 -3.91 15.96
N LYS A 51 8.59 -5.24 15.93
CA LYS A 51 7.51 -5.95 15.21
C LYS A 51 6.11 -5.50 15.64
N ASP A 52 5.93 -5.21 16.93
CA ASP A 52 4.64 -4.75 17.47
C ASP A 52 4.31 -3.34 16.99
N ASP A 53 5.33 -2.47 16.82
CA ASP A 53 5.12 -1.16 16.22
C ASP A 53 4.75 -1.27 14.74
N ILE A 54 5.35 -2.22 14.00
CA ILE A 54 4.96 -2.48 12.60
C ILE A 54 3.49 -2.90 12.55
N ASP A 55 3.08 -3.86 13.36
CA ASP A 55 1.72 -4.41 13.36
C ASP A 55 0.66 -3.36 13.78
N LYS A 56 1.04 -2.31 14.52
CA LYS A 56 0.14 -1.17 14.83
C LYS A 56 -0.18 -0.34 13.59
N PHE A 57 0.75 -0.20 12.65
CA PHE A 57 0.62 0.70 11.50
C PHE A 57 0.39 -0.01 10.18
N VAL A 58 0.85 -1.25 10.03
CA VAL A 58 0.80 -1.99 8.77
C VAL A 58 0.17 -3.35 9.02
N GLY A 59 -0.93 -3.60 8.30
CA GLY A 59 -1.58 -4.90 8.23
C GLY A 59 -1.32 -5.57 6.88
N ALA A 60 -1.34 -6.90 6.86
CA ALA A 60 -1.29 -7.70 5.64
C ALA A 60 -2.31 -8.85 5.69
N GLU A 61 -3.42 -8.61 6.38
CA GLU A 61 -4.47 -9.60 6.68
C GLU A 61 -5.85 -9.04 6.31
N LEU A 62 -6.77 -9.94 5.97
CA LEU A 62 -8.20 -9.66 5.92
C LEU A 62 -8.72 -9.52 7.36
N LEU A 63 -9.36 -8.40 7.66
CA LEU A 63 -9.98 -8.20 8.96
C LEU A 63 -11.30 -8.96 9.06
N ASP A 64 -11.69 -9.32 10.27
CA ASP A 64 -13.05 -9.80 10.53
C ASP A 64 -14.05 -8.67 10.18
N PRO A 65 -15.03 -8.92 9.28
CA PRO A 65 -16.09 -7.95 8.97
C PRO A 65 -16.85 -7.44 10.19
N CYS A 66 -16.93 -8.22 11.27
CA CYS A 66 -17.57 -7.83 12.53
C CYS A 66 -16.76 -6.78 13.29
N THR A 67 -15.44 -6.76 13.11
CA THR A 67 -14.55 -5.76 13.74
C THR A 67 -14.60 -4.44 12.97
N ASP A 68 -14.49 -4.49 11.65
CA ASP A 68 -14.48 -3.29 10.80
C ASP A 68 -14.91 -3.60 9.36
N LEU A 69 -16.22 -3.57 9.14
CA LEU A 69 -16.81 -3.86 7.83
C LEU A 69 -16.29 -2.92 6.74
N ARG A 70 -16.07 -1.64 7.05
CA ARG A 70 -15.62 -0.66 6.04
C ARG A 70 -14.20 -0.97 5.59
N LEU A 71 -13.29 -1.22 6.51
CA LEU A 71 -11.92 -1.55 6.15
C LEU A 71 -11.84 -2.89 5.43
N PHE A 72 -12.61 -3.88 5.88
CA PHE A 72 -12.72 -5.17 5.19
C PHE A 72 -13.13 -5.01 3.72
N GLN A 73 -14.16 -4.21 3.44
CA GLN A 73 -14.60 -3.92 2.07
C GLN A 73 -13.51 -3.23 1.22
N ILE A 74 -12.76 -2.29 1.82
CA ILE A 74 -11.68 -1.58 1.13
C ILE A 74 -10.50 -2.54 0.85
N VAL A 75 -10.11 -3.36 1.82
CA VAL A 75 -9.00 -4.33 1.69
C VAL A 75 -9.33 -5.40 0.66
N THR A 76 -10.52 -6.01 0.73
CA THR A 76 -10.95 -7.02 -0.26
C THR A 76 -11.05 -6.45 -1.67
N LYS A 77 -11.43 -5.17 -1.80
CA LYS A 77 -11.54 -4.50 -3.09
C LYS A 77 -10.19 -4.07 -3.68
N PHE A 78 -9.30 -3.49 -2.86
CA PHE A 78 -8.10 -2.80 -3.35
C PHE A 78 -6.79 -3.46 -2.94
N MET A 79 -6.75 -4.24 -1.86
CA MET A 79 -5.50 -4.76 -1.31
C MET A 79 -5.34 -6.27 -1.49
N VAL A 80 -6.13 -6.91 -2.35
CA VAL A 80 -5.91 -8.31 -2.73
C VAL A 80 -5.07 -8.36 -3.99
N HIS A 81 -3.89 -8.97 -3.90
CA HIS A 81 -3.12 -9.32 -5.08
C HIS A 81 -3.94 -10.28 -5.94
N GLY A 82 -4.10 -9.94 -7.21
CA GLY A 82 -4.87 -10.78 -8.14
C GLY A 82 -4.30 -12.20 -8.18
N PRO A 83 -5.15 -13.24 -8.31
CA PRO A 83 -4.67 -14.61 -8.45
C PRO A 83 -3.68 -14.69 -9.59
N CYS A 84 -2.52 -15.28 -9.33
CA CYS A 84 -1.45 -15.47 -10.30
C CYS A 84 -0.79 -16.82 -10.06
N GLY A 85 0.32 -17.10 -10.73
CA GLY A 85 0.99 -18.38 -10.60
C GLY A 85 0.26 -19.46 -11.37
N THR A 86 0.05 -20.60 -10.73
CA THR A 86 -0.64 -21.75 -11.32
C THR A 86 -2.12 -21.50 -11.56
N ILE A 87 -2.73 -20.54 -10.85
CA ILE A 87 -4.16 -20.19 -11.02
C ILE A 87 -4.36 -19.39 -12.31
N ILE A 88 -3.49 -18.40 -12.56
CA ILE A 88 -3.54 -17.53 -13.74
C ILE A 88 -2.12 -17.26 -14.22
N ILE A 89 -1.64 -18.12 -15.12
CA ILE A 89 -0.25 -18.11 -15.62
C ILE A 89 0.08 -16.86 -16.46
N ASN A 90 -0.94 -16.27 -17.10
CA ASN A 90 -0.79 -15.08 -17.96
C ASN A 90 -0.96 -13.76 -17.20
N SER A 91 -0.92 -13.76 -15.86
CA SER A 91 -1.07 -12.52 -15.09
C SER A 91 0.11 -11.57 -15.35
N PRO A 92 -0.09 -10.24 -15.41
CA PRO A 92 0.98 -9.28 -15.71
C PRO A 92 2.17 -9.31 -14.74
N CYS A 93 1.96 -9.82 -13.54
CA CYS A 93 3.01 -9.98 -12.53
C CYS A 93 3.88 -11.23 -12.73
N MET A 94 3.53 -12.13 -13.66
CA MET A 94 4.26 -13.37 -13.90
C MET A 94 5.52 -13.12 -14.72
N ARG A 95 6.68 -13.59 -14.22
CA ARG A 95 7.95 -13.63 -14.93
C ARG A 95 8.63 -14.96 -14.65
N ASP A 96 9.11 -15.62 -15.71
CA ASP A 96 9.82 -16.91 -15.62
C ASP A 96 9.05 -17.97 -14.82
N GLY A 97 7.73 -18.02 -15.02
CA GLY A 97 6.84 -18.98 -14.34
C GLY A 97 6.51 -18.66 -12.88
N GLN A 98 7.01 -17.55 -12.33
CA GLN A 98 6.77 -17.14 -10.94
C GLN A 98 6.22 -15.71 -10.85
N CYS A 99 5.48 -15.42 -9.79
CA CYS A 99 5.05 -14.06 -9.53
C CYS A 99 6.27 -13.20 -9.14
N CYS A 100 6.54 -12.12 -9.89
CA CYS A 100 7.66 -11.22 -9.59
C CYS A 100 7.53 -10.48 -8.24
N LYS A 101 6.35 -10.52 -7.62
CA LYS A 101 6.07 -9.99 -6.28
C LYS A 101 6.09 -11.09 -5.20
N GLY A 102 6.28 -12.35 -5.59
CA GLY A 102 6.38 -13.51 -4.70
C GLY A 102 5.06 -13.85 -4.01
N PHE A 103 3.94 -13.76 -4.73
CA PHE A 103 2.62 -14.23 -4.27
C PHE A 103 2.34 -15.66 -4.77
N PRO A 104 1.58 -16.48 -4.00
CA PRO A 104 1.10 -16.19 -2.64
C PRO A 104 2.25 -16.13 -1.62
N LYS A 105 2.11 -15.29 -0.59
CA LYS A 105 3.07 -15.23 0.52
C LYS A 105 2.94 -16.46 1.43
N GLN A 106 3.91 -16.68 2.31
CA GLN A 106 3.80 -17.70 3.35
C GLN A 106 2.91 -17.19 4.49
N PHE A 107 2.22 -18.11 5.17
CA PHE A 107 1.57 -17.79 6.45
C PHE A 107 2.64 -17.56 7.52
N LYS A 108 2.37 -16.61 8.41
CA LYS A 108 3.22 -16.22 9.54
C LYS A 108 2.36 -15.72 10.68
N ASP A 109 2.52 -16.28 11.86
CA ASP A 109 1.69 -15.92 13.02
C ASP A 109 2.09 -14.58 13.65
N ASP A 110 3.34 -14.16 13.44
CA ASP A 110 3.92 -12.91 13.89
C ASP A 110 4.76 -12.26 12.79
N THR A 111 4.87 -10.93 12.83
CA THR A 111 5.79 -10.18 11.97
C THR A 111 7.24 -10.47 12.36
N GLU A 112 8.07 -10.76 11.35
CA GLU A 112 9.50 -11.02 11.51
C GLU A 112 10.34 -9.94 10.82
N GLU A 113 11.43 -9.56 11.47
CA GLU A 113 12.42 -8.68 10.87
C GLU A 113 13.14 -9.38 9.71
N ASN A 114 13.47 -8.60 8.69
CA ASN A 114 14.23 -9.08 7.54
C ASN A 114 15.42 -8.17 7.31
N VAL A 115 16.60 -8.63 7.75
CA VAL A 115 17.87 -7.92 7.60
C VAL A 115 18.17 -7.59 6.12
N ASN A 116 17.61 -8.38 5.20
CA ASN A 116 17.87 -8.31 3.77
C ASN A 116 16.77 -7.65 2.94
N GLY A 117 15.72 -7.09 3.56
CA GLY A 117 14.61 -6.51 2.81
C GLY A 117 13.58 -5.79 3.67
N TYR A 118 12.32 -5.88 3.23
CA TYR A 118 11.16 -5.45 4.00
C TYR A 118 10.80 -6.51 5.05
N PRO A 119 10.20 -6.10 6.18
CA PRO A 119 9.69 -7.03 7.18
C PRO A 119 8.80 -8.11 6.56
N ILE A 120 8.85 -9.31 7.11
CA ILE A 120 7.93 -10.38 6.76
C ILE A 120 6.69 -10.16 7.62
N TYR A 121 5.67 -9.54 7.04
CA TYR A 121 4.43 -9.22 7.76
C TYR A 121 3.68 -10.47 8.18
N ARG A 122 3.04 -10.36 9.35
CA ARG A 122 2.07 -11.32 9.87
C ARG A 122 0.94 -11.59 8.88
N ARG A 123 0.66 -12.89 8.69
CA ARG A 123 -0.39 -13.46 7.84
C ARG A 123 -0.87 -14.75 8.47
N ARG A 124 -1.83 -14.67 9.39
CA ARG A 124 -2.38 -15.83 10.09
C ARG A 124 -3.30 -16.65 9.20
N VAL A 125 -3.41 -17.93 9.51
CA VAL A 125 -4.39 -18.81 8.86
C VAL A 125 -5.78 -18.46 9.39
N THR A 126 -6.67 -18.09 8.48
CA THR A 126 -8.09 -17.85 8.74
C THR A 126 -8.92 -18.49 7.64
N GLU A 127 -10.22 -18.58 7.84
CA GLU A 127 -11.12 -19.02 6.78
C GLU A 127 -10.99 -18.11 5.55
N PRO A 128 -10.86 -18.68 4.34
CA PRO A 128 -10.82 -17.91 3.11
C PRO A 128 -12.10 -17.11 2.89
N VAL A 129 -11.96 -15.92 2.30
CA VAL A 129 -13.06 -15.05 1.94
C VAL A 129 -13.28 -15.09 0.44
N GLN A 130 -14.54 -15.14 0.01
CA GLN A 130 -14.89 -15.09 -1.40
C GLN A 130 -14.71 -13.66 -1.95
N VAL A 131 -13.75 -13.47 -2.85
CA VAL A 131 -13.51 -12.21 -3.57
C VAL A 131 -13.76 -12.45 -5.06
N GLY A 132 -14.93 -12.04 -5.53
CA GLY A 132 -15.41 -12.38 -6.87
C GLY A 132 -15.63 -13.89 -7.01
N LYS A 133 -14.89 -14.53 -7.91
CA LYS A 133 -14.97 -15.98 -8.15
C LYS A 133 -13.89 -16.81 -7.42
N TYR A 134 -13.03 -16.16 -6.64
CA TYR A 134 -11.89 -16.80 -6.01
C TYR A 134 -12.02 -16.77 -4.49
N ALA A 135 -11.66 -17.88 -3.85
CA ALA A 135 -11.47 -17.95 -2.41
C ALA A 135 -10.07 -17.42 -2.08
N ILE A 136 -10.02 -16.34 -1.30
CA ILE A 136 -8.80 -15.60 -1.00
C ILE A 136 -8.51 -15.69 0.50
N ASP A 137 -7.27 -16.03 0.82
CA ASP A 137 -6.73 -16.01 2.19
C ASP A 137 -5.69 -14.89 2.37
N ASN A 138 -5.17 -14.77 3.59
CA ASN A 138 -4.21 -13.73 3.97
C ASN A 138 -2.89 -13.77 3.21
N ARG A 139 -2.57 -14.83 2.46
CA ARG A 139 -1.33 -14.91 1.66
C ARG A 139 -1.36 -13.98 0.46
N TRP A 140 -2.54 -13.52 0.05
CA TRP A 140 -2.74 -12.69 -1.13
C TRP A 140 -2.88 -11.20 -0.80
N VAL A 141 -2.99 -10.84 0.48
CA VAL A 141 -3.21 -9.44 0.88
C VAL A 141 -1.92 -8.64 0.73
N VAL A 142 -1.98 -7.50 0.07
CA VAL A 142 -0.88 -6.54 -0.07
C VAL A 142 -0.80 -5.70 1.22
N PRO A 143 0.40 -5.46 1.78
CA PRO A 143 0.54 -4.66 3.00
C PRO A 143 -0.10 -3.27 2.89
N TYR A 144 -0.80 -2.85 3.94
CA TYR A 144 -1.58 -1.62 3.95
C TYR A 144 -1.57 -0.94 5.31
N ASN A 145 -1.84 0.36 5.33
CA ASN A 145 -2.15 1.09 6.56
C ASN A 145 -3.69 1.31 6.65
N PRO A 146 -4.35 0.81 7.72
CA PRO A 146 -5.79 0.96 7.94
C PRO A 146 -6.33 2.38 7.77
N TRP A 147 -5.61 3.37 8.29
CA TRP A 147 -6.02 4.77 8.28
C TRP A 147 -5.93 5.37 6.88
N LEU A 148 -4.81 5.16 6.17
CA LEU A 148 -4.62 5.64 4.80
C LEU A 148 -5.69 5.08 3.86
N LEU A 149 -5.96 3.77 3.96
CA LEU A 149 -7.00 3.14 3.16
C LEU A 149 -8.38 3.74 3.40
N LYS A 150 -8.78 3.93 4.66
CA LYS A 150 -10.07 4.56 4.99
C LYS A 150 -10.15 6.01 4.52
N LYS A 151 -9.05 6.76 4.63
CA LYS A 151 -8.97 8.18 4.29
C LYS A 151 -9.10 8.42 2.79
N PHE A 152 -8.40 7.62 1.98
CA PHE A 152 -8.30 7.83 0.53
C PHE A 152 -9.13 6.86 -0.31
N ASN A 153 -9.62 5.75 0.27
CA ASN A 153 -10.46 4.76 -0.41
C ASN A 153 -9.86 4.28 -1.75
N ALA A 154 -8.55 4.01 -1.74
CA ALA A 154 -7.76 3.71 -2.93
C ALA A 154 -6.77 2.55 -2.67
N HIS A 155 -6.17 2.04 -3.75
CA HIS A 155 -5.08 1.06 -3.67
C HIS A 155 -3.79 1.74 -3.20
N ILE A 156 -3.38 1.49 -1.94
CA ILE A 156 -2.18 2.08 -1.34
C ILE A 156 -1.34 0.97 -0.72
N ASN A 157 -0.23 0.61 -1.39
CA ASN A 157 0.76 -0.32 -0.82
C ASN A 157 1.65 0.43 0.17
N VAL A 158 1.79 -0.10 1.39
CA VAL A 158 2.61 0.50 2.44
C VAL A 158 3.72 -0.47 2.82
N GLU A 159 4.97 -0.01 2.74
CA GLU A 159 6.14 -0.83 3.10
C GLU A 159 6.97 -0.15 4.18
N VAL A 160 7.31 -0.89 5.24
CA VAL A 160 8.19 -0.39 6.30
C VAL A 160 9.66 -0.49 5.85
N CYS A 161 10.31 0.66 5.75
CA CYS A 161 11.70 0.78 5.34
C CYS A 161 12.63 0.86 6.57
N ALA A 162 12.96 -0.29 7.16
CA ALA A 162 13.88 -0.37 8.30
C ALA A 162 15.31 -0.79 7.92
N SER A 163 15.53 -1.36 6.72
CA SER A 163 16.85 -1.86 6.29
C SER A 163 17.55 -0.93 5.28
N VAL A 164 18.88 -1.00 5.22
CA VAL A 164 19.72 -0.25 4.25
C VAL A 164 19.31 -0.53 2.80
N LYS A 165 18.84 -1.75 2.50
CA LYS A 165 18.32 -2.13 1.18
C LYS A 165 17.00 -1.43 0.86
N SER A 166 16.11 -1.28 1.83
CA SER A 166 14.86 -0.53 1.66
C SER A 166 15.15 0.96 1.43
N VAL A 167 16.16 1.52 2.09
CA VAL A 167 16.60 2.91 1.86
C VAL A 167 17.12 3.08 0.43
N LYS A 168 17.95 2.15 -0.07
CA LYS A 168 18.39 2.17 -1.48
C LYS A 168 17.21 2.16 -2.46
N TYR A 169 16.14 1.44 -2.13
CA TYR A 169 14.92 1.43 -2.91
C TYR A 169 14.21 2.79 -2.88
N LEU A 170 14.12 3.45 -1.72
CA LEU A 170 13.58 4.81 -1.63
C LEU A 170 14.35 5.80 -2.53
N TYR A 171 15.69 5.76 -2.49
CA TYR A 171 16.52 6.57 -3.39
C TYR A 171 16.20 6.30 -4.87
N LYS A 172 15.95 5.04 -5.27
CA LYS A 172 15.53 4.75 -6.65
C LYS A 172 14.26 5.49 -7.07
N TYR A 173 13.31 5.75 -6.18
CA TYR A 173 12.07 6.45 -6.51
C TYR A 173 12.16 7.96 -6.37
N VAL A 174 12.90 8.47 -5.38
CA VAL A 174 13.18 9.91 -5.26
C VAL A 174 13.92 10.44 -6.50
N TYR A 175 14.83 9.64 -7.05
CA TYR A 175 15.63 10.02 -8.21
C TYR A 175 15.07 9.51 -9.55
N LYS A 176 13.91 8.83 -9.55
CA LYS A 176 13.12 8.64 -10.76
C LYS A 176 12.43 9.96 -11.04
N VAL A 177 12.99 10.69 -11.99
CA VAL A 177 12.58 12.04 -12.40
C VAL A 177 11.05 12.18 -12.47
N HIS A 178 10.55 13.20 -11.75
CA HIS A 178 9.19 13.80 -11.70
C HIS A 178 8.39 13.62 -10.38
N ASP A 179 8.18 14.78 -9.73
CA ASP A 179 7.25 15.18 -8.67
C ASP A 179 7.39 14.57 -7.26
N ALA A 180 8.34 15.12 -6.48
CA ALA A 180 8.43 14.92 -5.04
C ALA A 180 7.73 16.08 -4.28
N ALA A 181 6.81 15.74 -3.38
CA ALA A 181 6.17 16.70 -2.46
C ALA A 181 6.39 16.27 -1.00
N SER A 182 6.72 17.23 -0.13
CA SER A 182 6.93 17.01 1.31
C SER A 182 5.65 17.33 2.09
N VAL A 183 5.14 16.38 2.87
CA VAL A 183 3.95 16.57 3.73
C VAL A 183 4.35 16.38 5.18
N LYS A 184 3.96 17.33 6.03
CA LYS A 184 4.13 17.26 7.49
C LYS A 184 2.78 16.96 8.13
N ILE A 185 2.65 15.79 8.75
CA ILE A 185 1.43 15.40 9.48
C ILE A 185 1.64 15.78 10.94
N HIS A 186 0.77 16.64 11.47
CA HIS A 186 0.71 16.96 12.88
C HIS A 186 -0.39 16.12 13.53
N SER A 187 -0.06 15.45 14.63
CA SER A 187 -1.08 15.00 15.58
C SER A 187 -1.68 16.23 16.24
N CYS A 188 -3.01 16.39 16.15
CA CYS A 188 -3.69 17.31 17.05
C CYS A 188 -3.60 16.77 18.49
N PRO A 189 -3.34 17.62 19.48
CA PRO A 189 -3.51 17.27 20.89
C PRO A 189 -4.97 16.95 21.21
#